data_AF-A0A6J2ULI5-F1
#
_entry.id   AF-A0A6J2ULI5-F1
#
_cell.length_a   1.000
_cell.length_b   1.000
_cell.length_c   1.000
_cell.angle_alpha   90.00
_cell.angle_beta   90.00
_cell.angle_gamma   90.00
#
_symmetry.space_group_name_H-M   'P 1'
#
loop_
_entity.id
_entity.type
_entity.pdbx_description
1 polymer ?
#
loop_
_entity_poly.entity_id
_entity_poly.type
_entity_poly.pdbx_seq_one_letter_code
_entity_poly.pdbx_strand_id
1 'polypeptide(L)'
;MSGLQAAWPPGTECIAKYNFQGTTEQDLPFCKGDVLTIIGVTRDPNWYKAKNTVGREGTIPANYVQKREGVKSGGKLSLMPWFHGKITREQAERLLYPPETGLFLVRESTNYPGDYTLCVSCEGKVEHYRIIYHAGKLSIDEEEYFENLMQLVEHYTKDADGLCTRLIKPKLMEGTVAAQDEFSRSGWALSRKELKLLQTIGKGEFGDVMVGEYRGTKVAVKCIKHDATAQAFLAEASVMTQLRHNNLVQLLGVIVEERGSLFIVTEYMSKGSLVDYLRSRGRTVLGGECLLKFSLDVCEAMEYLEANNFVHRDLAARNVLVSEDNIAKVSDFGLTKEASSTQDTAKLPVKWTAPEALREKRFSTKSDVWSYGVLLWEIYSFGRVPYPRIPLKEVVPRVEKGYKMDAPDSCPPVVYDLMKQCWTLDPVMRPSFRMLREKLQHIKAKELYL
;
A
#
# COMPACT_ATOMS: atom_id res chain seq x y z
N MET A 1 26.98 -8.61 25.96
CA MET A 1 26.14 -9.83 25.97
C MET A 1 25.26 -9.79 24.74
N SER A 2 25.59 -10.58 23.72
CA SER A 2 24.81 -10.69 22.48
C SER A 2 23.49 -11.40 22.80
N GLY A 3 22.37 -10.68 22.73
CA GLY A 3 21.05 -11.29 22.88
C GLY A 3 20.86 -12.38 21.83
N LEU A 4 20.60 -13.61 22.27
CA LEU A 4 20.21 -14.70 21.37
C LEU A 4 18.96 -14.27 20.61
N GLN A 5 19.08 -14.14 19.30
CA GLN A 5 17.96 -13.86 18.42
C GLN A 5 16.99 -15.05 18.49
N ALA A 6 15.74 -14.80 18.87
CA ALA A 6 14.71 -15.84 18.92
C ALA A 6 14.54 -16.48 17.53
N ALA A 7 14.48 -17.82 17.51
CA ALA A 7 14.39 -18.57 16.26
C ALA A 7 13.11 -18.26 15.48
N TRP A 8 13.20 -18.24 14.14
CA TRP A 8 12.06 -17.89 13.30
C TRP A 8 11.07 -19.05 13.15
N PRO A 9 9.75 -18.81 13.34
CA PRO A 9 8.73 -19.84 13.20
C PRO A 9 8.52 -20.25 11.73
N PRO A 10 8.01 -21.48 11.48
CA PRO A 10 7.58 -21.90 10.15
C PRO A 10 6.57 -20.92 9.53
N GLY A 11 6.68 -20.69 8.23
CA GLY A 11 5.90 -19.69 7.48
C GLY A 11 6.54 -18.30 7.46
N THR A 12 7.58 -18.03 8.26
CA THR A 12 8.31 -16.76 8.21
C THR A 12 8.95 -16.55 6.84
N GLU A 13 8.72 -15.39 6.23
CA GLU A 13 9.45 -15.00 5.03
C GLU A 13 10.73 -14.28 5.36
N CYS A 14 11.75 -14.57 4.57
CA CYS A 14 13.03 -13.91 4.61
C CYS A 14 13.43 -13.49 3.21
N ILE A 15 14.20 -12.41 3.11
CA ILE A 15 14.84 -11.97 1.88
C ILE A 15 16.34 -12.25 1.95
N ALA A 16 16.92 -12.78 0.89
CA ALA A 16 18.35 -13.03 0.80
C ALA A 16 19.13 -11.71 0.70
N LYS A 17 20.13 -11.52 1.56
CA LYS A 17 21.03 -10.36 1.52
C LYS A 17 22.21 -10.57 0.57
N TYR A 18 22.57 -11.83 0.32
CA TYR A 18 23.71 -12.25 -0.50
C TYR A 18 23.34 -13.44 -1.39
N ASN A 19 24.16 -13.73 -2.38
CA ASN A 19 24.08 -14.99 -3.12
C ASN A 19 24.61 -16.13 -2.25
N PHE A 20 24.00 -17.31 -2.36
CA PHE A 20 24.45 -18.54 -1.70
C PHE A 20 24.41 -19.69 -2.70
N GLN A 21 25.57 -20.32 -2.95
CA GLN A 21 25.68 -21.39 -3.92
C GLN A 21 25.41 -22.79 -3.32
N GLY A 22 25.26 -22.89 -2.00
CA GLY A 22 25.27 -24.17 -1.30
C GLY A 22 26.69 -24.67 -1.06
N THR A 23 26.88 -25.31 0.09
CA THR A 23 28.12 -25.97 0.51
C THR A 23 27.97 -27.49 0.56
N THR A 24 26.73 -27.98 0.63
CA THR A 24 26.36 -29.40 0.67
C THR A 24 25.18 -29.67 -0.27
N GLU A 25 24.91 -30.93 -0.59
CA GLU A 25 23.73 -31.31 -1.41
C GLU A 25 22.38 -31.01 -0.74
N GLN A 26 22.37 -30.82 0.59
CA GLN A 26 21.15 -30.51 1.35
C GLN A 26 20.83 -29.01 1.33
N ASP A 27 21.78 -28.19 0.92
CA ASP A 27 21.63 -26.74 0.90
C ASP A 27 20.72 -26.31 -0.24
N LEU A 28 19.96 -25.24 0.00
CA LEU A 28 19.15 -24.58 -1.01
C LEU A 28 19.90 -23.37 -1.55
N PRO A 29 20.46 -23.40 -2.77
CA PRO A 29 21.08 -22.23 -3.37
C PRO A 29 20.04 -21.15 -3.66
N PHE A 30 20.46 -19.89 -3.52
CA PHE A 30 19.62 -18.73 -3.81
C PHE A 30 20.45 -17.51 -4.23
N CYS A 31 19.81 -16.57 -4.90
CA CYS A 31 20.39 -15.29 -5.26
C CYS A 31 20.02 -14.22 -4.21
N LYS A 32 20.88 -13.21 -4.05
CA LYS A 32 20.59 -12.01 -3.28
C LYS A 32 19.25 -11.47 -3.74
N GLY A 33 18.35 -11.21 -2.80
CA GLY A 33 16.99 -10.67 -2.96
C GLY A 33 15.90 -11.70 -3.26
N ASP A 34 16.25 -12.99 -3.35
CA ASP A 34 15.26 -14.05 -3.40
C ASP A 34 14.45 -14.10 -2.10
N VAL A 35 13.16 -14.43 -2.22
CA VAL A 35 12.27 -14.64 -1.07
C VAL A 35 12.28 -16.13 -0.71
N LEU A 36 12.52 -16.41 0.57
CA LEU A 36 12.62 -17.75 1.14
C LEU A 36 11.61 -17.86 2.28
N THR A 37 10.90 -18.98 2.36
CA THR A 37 9.96 -19.27 3.46
C THR A 37 10.58 -20.29 4.40
N ILE A 38 10.72 -19.94 5.68
CA ILE A 38 11.18 -20.85 6.72
C ILE A 38 10.17 -21.97 6.89
N ILE A 39 10.61 -23.22 6.85
CA ILE A 39 9.78 -24.41 7.11
C ILE A 39 10.14 -25.10 8.42
N GLY A 40 11.33 -24.84 8.96
CA GLY A 40 11.72 -25.33 10.27
C GLY A 40 13.10 -24.83 10.72
N VAL A 41 13.33 -24.92 12.03
CA VAL A 41 14.64 -24.71 12.64
C VAL A 41 15.49 -25.97 12.51
N THR A 42 16.81 -25.81 12.30
CA THR A 42 17.73 -26.95 12.40
C THR A 42 18.29 -27.07 13.82
N ARG A 43 19.15 -28.06 14.07
CA ARG A 43 19.87 -28.16 15.36
C ARG A 43 20.87 -27.02 15.55
N ASP A 44 21.39 -26.46 14.47
CA ASP A 44 22.30 -25.31 14.50
C ASP A 44 21.47 -24.02 14.33
N PRO A 45 21.49 -23.09 15.30
CA PRO A 45 20.75 -21.82 15.19
C PRO A 45 21.23 -20.94 14.02
N ASN A 46 22.39 -21.22 13.43
CA ASN A 46 22.88 -20.53 12.23
C ASN A 46 22.24 -21.04 10.94
N TRP A 47 21.43 -22.10 10.99
CA TRP A 47 20.82 -22.74 9.81
C TRP A 47 19.33 -22.98 9.98
N TYR A 48 18.59 -22.72 8.90
CA TYR A 48 17.16 -23.00 8.80
C TYR A 48 16.89 -23.96 7.66
N LYS A 49 15.82 -24.75 7.78
CA LYS A 49 15.22 -25.41 6.63
C LYS A 49 14.23 -24.42 6.00
N ALA A 50 14.33 -24.20 4.70
CA ALA A 50 13.52 -23.23 3.98
C ALA A 50 13.04 -23.77 2.62
N LYS A 51 12.11 -23.03 2.01
CA LYS A 51 11.55 -23.27 0.69
C LYS A 51 11.59 -22.00 -0.15
N ASN A 52 11.96 -22.07 -1.42
CA ASN A 52 11.92 -20.93 -2.34
C ASN A 52 10.55 -20.79 -3.04
N THR A 53 10.37 -19.74 -3.85
CA THR A 53 9.10 -19.43 -4.53
C THR A 53 8.64 -20.49 -5.55
N VAL A 54 9.57 -21.23 -6.15
CA VAL A 54 9.26 -22.36 -7.06
C VAL A 54 9.03 -23.68 -6.31
N GLY A 55 9.19 -23.64 -4.99
CA GLY A 55 8.86 -24.72 -4.09
C GLY A 55 9.96 -25.75 -3.81
N ARG A 56 11.21 -25.45 -4.18
CA ARG A 56 12.37 -26.27 -3.78
C ARG A 56 12.70 -26.03 -2.32
N GLU A 57 13.05 -27.10 -1.62
CA GLU A 57 13.38 -27.08 -0.20
C GLU A 57 14.86 -27.40 0.03
N GLY A 58 15.43 -26.88 1.12
CA GLY A 58 16.78 -27.22 1.58
C GLY A 58 17.22 -26.35 2.75
N THR A 59 18.48 -26.46 3.15
CA THR A 59 19.06 -25.68 4.26
C THR A 59 19.62 -24.35 3.79
N ILE A 60 19.42 -23.31 4.59
CA ILE A 60 19.90 -21.95 4.33
C ILE A 60 20.59 -21.35 5.57
N PRO A 61 21.65 -20.56 5.39
CA PRO A 61 22.32 -19.89 6.50
C PRO A 61 21.58 -18.63 6.96
N ALA A 62 21.32 -18.51 8.26
CA ALA A 62 20.54 -17.44 8.87
C ALA A 62 21.14 -16.05 8.63
N ASN A 63 22.47 -15.92 8.66
CA ASN A 63 23.17 -14.66 8.46
C ASN A 63 23.12 -14.15 7.00
N TYR A 64 22.74 -14.99 6.04
CA TYR A 64 22.57 -14.63 4.64
C TYR A 64 21.21 -14.05 4.32
N VAL A 65 20.26 -14.13 5.25
CA VAL A 65 18.89 -13.68 5.03
C VAL A 65 18.47 -12.66 6.08
N GLN A 66 17.39 -11.95 5.80
CA GLN A 66 16.76 -10.98 6.69
C GLN A 66 15.27 -11.26 6.74
N LYS A 67 14.70 -11.29 7.94
CA LYS A 67 13.27 -11.49 8.12
C LYS A 67 12.48 -10.35 7.47
N ARG A 68 11.42 -10.69 6.74
CA ARG A 68 10.40 -9.73 6.29
C ARG A 68 9.35 -9.60 7.37
N GLU A 69 9.14 -8.38 7.86
CA GLU A 69 8.17 -8.09 8.91
C GLU A 69 7.21 -6.99 8.47
N GLY A 70 5.96 -7.06 8.91
CA GLY A 70 4.97 -6.02 8.65
C GLY A 70 5.39 -4.71 9.32
N VAL A 71 5.44 -3.63 8.54
CA VAL A 71 5.71 -2.28 9.02
C VAL A 71 4.42 -1.72 9.60
N LYS A 72 4.33 -1.64 10.94
CA LYS A 72 3.13 -1.15 11.65
C LYS A 72 3.12 0.36 11.88
N SER A 73 4.23 1.03 11.58
CA SER A 73 4.44 2.46 11.79
C SER A 73 3.74 3.36 10.76
N GLY A 74 2.75 2.88 9.99
CA GLY A 74 2.23 3.56 8.79
C GLY A 74 1.82 5.03 8.96
N GLY A 75 1.18 5.39 10.08
CA GLY A 75 0.81 6.79 10.38
C GLY A 75 1.98 7.66 10.89
N LYS A 76 3.13 7.06 11.18
CA LYS A 76 4.35 7.70 11.70
C LYS A 76 5.48 7.71 10.68
N LEU A 77 5.40 6.91 9.61
CA LEU A 77 6.39 6.92 8.53
C LEU A 77 6.44 8.30 7.90
N SER A 78 7.64 8.84 7.67
CA SER A 78 7.85 10.09 6.95
C SER A 78 9.02 9.94 5.97
N LEU A 79 8.86 10.53 4.78
CA LEU A 79 9.96 10.73 3.83
C LEU A 79 10.88 11.90 4.25
N MET A 80 10.33 12.85 5.00
CA MET A 80 11.03 14.05 5.48
C MET A 80 10.95 14.10 7.00
N PRO A 81 11.55 13.16 7.74
CA PRO A 81 11.46 13.16 9.20
C PRO A 81 12.16 14.38 9.81
N TRP A 82 13.01 15.09 9.06
CA TRP A 82 13.63 16.36 9.40
C TRP A 82 12.75 17.60 9.15
N PHE A 83 11.55 17.44 8.59
CA PHE A 83 10.61 18.54 8.37
C PHE A 83 9.62 18.66 9.54
N HIS A 84 9.64 19.79 10.25
CA HIS A 84 8.85 20.01 11.47
C HIS A 84 7.59 20.87 11.24
N GLY A 85 7.35 21.31 10.01
CA GLY A 85 6.22 22.17 9.66
C GLY A 85 6.31 23.56 10.29
N LYS A 86 5.21 24.08 10.82
CA LYS A 86 5.07 25.44 11.36
C LYS A 86 5.57 25.54 12.80
N ILE A 87 6.89 25.59 12.97
CA ILE A 87 7.52 25.90 14.25
C ILE A 87 8.24 27.27 14.20
N THR A 88 8.32 27.95 15.34
CA THR A 88 9.04 29.23 15.43
C THR A 88 10.55 29.04 15.35
N ARG A 89 11.27 30.14 15.14
CA ARG A 89 12.74 30.15 15.13
C ARG A 89 13.30 29.61 16.46
N GLU A 90 12.73 30.07 17.56
CA GLU A 90 13.16 29.74 18.92
C GLU A 90 12.85 28.27 19.26
N GLN A 91 11.73 27.73 18.77
CA GLN A 91 11.41 26.32 18.91
C GLN A 91 12.42 25.44 18.15
N ALA A 92 12.79 25.83 16.92
CA ALA A 92 13.81 25.12 16.14
C ALA A 92 15.18 25.12 16.84
N GLU A 93 15.59 26.28 17.38
CA GLU A 93 16.85 26.39 18.14
C GLU A 93 16.86 25.50 19.38
N ARG A 94 15.73 25.39 20.10
CA ARG A 94 15.59 24.44 21.23
C ARG A 94 15.67 22.98 20.80
N LEU A 95 15.09 22.63 19.65
CA LEU A 95 15.10 21.25 19.14
C LEU A 95 16.50 20.82 18.68
N LEU A 96 17.32 21.76 18.22
CA LEU A 96 18.72 21.55 17.84
C LEU A 96 19.69 21.58 19.03
N TYR A 97 19.18 21.65 20.26
CA TYR A 97 19.95 21.45 21.48
C TYR A 97 19.94 19.96 21.89
N PRO A 98 21.06 19.40 22.39
CA PRO A 98 22.39 20.01 22.55
C PRO A 98 23.08 20.29 21.20
N PRO A 99 23.98 21.30 21.12
CA PRO A 99 24.64 21.64 19.86
C PRO A 99 25.46 20.48 19.31
N GLU A 100 25.25 20.16 18.05
CA GLU A 100 25.93 19.09 17.34
C GLU A 100 26.17 19.58 15.91
N THR A 101 27.44 19.78 15.52
CA THR A 101 27.76 20.33 14.20
C THR A 101 27.19 19.46 13.08
N GLY A 102 26.43 20.08 12.19
CA GLY A 102 25.72 19.44 11.08
C GLY A 102 24.37 18.80 11.47
N LEU A 103 23.91 18.97 12.72
CA LEU A 103 22.52 18.65 13.10
C LEU A 103 21.58 19.69 12.49
N PHE A 104 20.54 19.24 11.79
CA PHE A 104 19.66 20.14 11.04
C PHE A 104 18.18 19.79 11.13
N LEU A 105 17.32 20.76 10.84
CA LEU A 105 15.90 20.56 10.55
C LEU A 105 15.40 21.57 9.51
N VAL A 106 14.26 21.28 8.89
CA VAL A 106 13.55 22.23 8.02
C VAL A 106 12.20 22.57 8.62
N ARG A 107 11.80 23.83 8.50
CA ARG A 107 10.51 24.35 8.97
C ARG A 107 9.89 25.27 7.92
N GLU A 108 8.59 25.52 8.01
CA GLU A 108 7.96 26.60 7.25
C GLU A 108 8.49 27.96 7.71
N SER A 109 8.66 28.88 6.77
CA SER A 109 9.10 30.23 7.08
C SER A 109 7.97 31.00 7.78
N THR A 110 8.24 31.48 8.99
CA THR A 110 7.31 32.31 9.75
C THR A 110 7.23 33.75 9.21
N ASN A 111 8.29 34.20 8.53
CA ASN A 111 8.42 35.59 8.08
C ASN A 111 8.01 35.75 6.61
N TYR A 112 8.06 34.68 5.82
CA TYR A 112 7.74 34.68 4.40
C TYR A 112 6.78 33.53 4.10
N PRO A 113 5.46 33.76 4.15
CA PRO A 113 4.47 32.72 3.89
C PRO A 113 4.67 32.08 2.52
N GLY A 114 4.76 30.75 2.49
CA GLY A 114 5.01 29.96 1.27
C GLY A 114 6.47 29.49 1.11
N ASP A 115 7.41 30.14 1.80
CA ASP A 115 8.81 29.72 1.84
C ASP A 115 9.09 28.76 3.00
N TYR A 116 10.30 28.19 3.00
CA TYR A 116 10.80 27.34 4.07
C TYR A 116 12.08 27.91 4.67
N THR A 117 12.55 27.31 5.76
CA THR A 117 13.82 27.66 6.42
C THR A 117 14.57 26.37 6.76
N LEU A 118 15.82 26.27 6.32
CA LEU A 118 16.78 25.25 6.75
C LEU A 118 17.52 25.78 7.99
N CYS A 119 17.42 25.07 9.11
CA CYS A 119 18.09 25.40 10.35
C CYS A 119 19.25 24.40 10.56
N VAL A 120 20.49 24.88 10.71
CA VAL A 120 21.69 24.04 10.85
C VAL A 120 22.48 24.45 12.09
N SER A 121 22.76 23.49 12.98
CA SER A 121 23.68 23.70 14.09
C SER A 121 25.12 23.64 13.61
N CYS A 122 25.88 24.71 13.80
CA CYS A 122 27.29 24.81 13.42
C CYS A 122 28.04 25.63 14.46
N GLU A 123 29.18 25.10 14.94
CA GLU A 123 30.07 25.79 15.88
C GLU A 123 29.36 26.36 17.12
N GLY A 124 28.38 25.63 17.66
CA GLY A 124 27.63 26.03 18.86
C GLY A 124 26.53 27.06 18.62
N LYS A 125 26.29 27.45 17.37
CA LYS A 125 25.18 28.33 16.96
C LYS A 125 24.22 27.59 16.04
N VAL A 126 23.03 28.16 15.84
CA VAL A 126 22.06 27.67 14.85
C VAL A 126 21.93 28.73 13.76
N GLU A 127 22.40 28.37 12.57
CA GLU A 127 22.26 29.18 11.36
C GLU A 127 20.91 28.88 10.69
N HIS A 128 20.29 29.92 10.12
CA HIS A 128 18.96 29.82 9.50
C HIS A 128 19.03 30.34 8.06
N TYR A 129 18.89 29.43 7.10
CA TYR A 129 18.90 29.72 5.67
C TYR A 129 17.46 29.73 5.15
N ARG A 130 17.06 30.83 4.50
CA ARG A 130 15.75 30.91 3.85
C ARG A 130 15.79 30.05 2.59
N ILE A 131 14.80 29.19 2.43
CA ILE A 131 14.55 28.44 1.20
C ILE A 131 13.41 29.14 0.47
N ILE A 132 13.72 29.79 -0.64
CA ILE A 132 12.77 30.53 -1.47
C ILE A 132 12.01 29.55 -2.35
N TYR A 133 10.68 29.60 -2.33
CA TYR A 133 9.84 28.86 -3.28
C TYR A 133 9.35 29.79 -4.39
N HIS A 134 9.84 29.58 -5.61
CA HIS A 134 9.45 30.39 -6.77
C HIS A 134 9.26 29.54 -8.02
N ALA A 135 8.16 29.77 -8.73
CA ALA A 135 7.82 29.09 -9.99
C ALA A 135 7.90 27.55 -9.93
N GLY A 136 7.54 26.95 -8.79
CA GLY A 136 7.59 25.49 -8.61
C GLY A 136 8.96 24.93 -8.24
N LYS A 137 9.96 25.79 -7.98
CA LYS A 137 11.31 25.39 -7.57
C LYS A 137 11.70 25.99 -6.22
N LEU A 138 12.68 25.37 -5.58
CA LEU A 138 13.24 25.75 -4.29
C LEU A 138 14.71 26.13 -4.45
N SER A 139 15.17 27.16 -3.76
CA SER A 139 16.58 27.57 -3.75
C SER A 139 16.94 28.30 -2.45
N ILE A 140 18.21 28.26 -2.04
CA ILE A 140 18.75 29.06 -0.92
C ILE A 140 19.54 30.27 -1.43
N ASP A 141 20.29 30.09 -2.52
CA ASP A 141 21.25 31.05 -3.08
C ASP A 141 20.79 31.73 -4.37
N GLU A 142 19.66 31.29 -4.94
CA GLU A 142 19.17 31.68 -6.28
C GLU A 142 20.11 31.30 -7.44
N GLU A 143 21.07 30.40 -7.20
CA GLU A 143 21.97 29.85 -8.21
C GLU A 143 21.59 28.39 -8.51
N GLU A 144 21.44 27.59 -7.46
CA GLU A 144 20.97 26.21 -7.56
C GLU A 144 19.48 26.08 -7.25
N TYR A 145 18.79 25.25 -8.04
CA TYR A 145 17.35 25.08 -7.94
C TYR A 145 16.95 23.62 -7.87
N PHE A 146 16.06 23.32 -6.92
CA PHE A 146 15.56 21.98 -6.60
C PHE A 146 14.05 21.89 -6.85
N GLU A 147 13.55 20.70 -7.17
CA GLU A 147 12.10 20.49 -7.38
C GLU A 147 11.34 20.28 -6.07
N ASN A 148 12.01 19.82 -5.02
CA ASN A 148 11.42 19.54 -3.71
C ASN A 148 12.47 19.63 -2.59
N LEU A 149 12.02 19.65 -1.33
CA LEU A 149 12.90 19.81 -0.17
C LEU A 149 13.84 18.61 0.03
N MET A 150 13.46 17.40 -0.43
CA MET A 150 14.31 16.21 -0.33
C MET A 150 15.56 16.35 -1.21
N GLN A 151 15.40 16.79 -2.46
CA GLN A 151 16.53 17.06 -3.36
C GLN A 151 17.47 18.13 -2.78
N LEU A 152 16.91 19.19 -2.21
CA LEU A 152 17.67 20.25 -1.56
C LEU A 152 18.49 19.71 -0.37
N VAL A 153 17.85 18.94 0.53
CA VAL A 153 18.54 18.36 1.69
C VAL A 153 19.59 17.33 1.26
N GLU A 154 19.33 16.53 0.23
CA GLU A 154 20.29 15.58 -0.33
C GLU A 154 21.55 16.30 -0.86
N HIS A 155 21.36 17.36 -1.66
CA HIS A 155 22.46 18.18 -2.17
C HIS A 155 23.33 18.70 -1.04
N TYR A 156 22.72 19.39 -0.08
CA TYR A 156 23.44 20.00 1.04
C TYR A 156 24.00 18.98 2.05
N THR A 157 23.60 17.71 1.96
CA THR A 157 24.22 16.60 2.70
C THR A 157 25.52 16.14 2.03
N LYS A 158 25.58 16.19 0.69
CA LYS A 158 26.75 15.78 -0.12
C LYS A 158 27.81 16.85 -0.16
N ASP A 159 27.40 18.10 -0.38
CA ASP A 159 28.26 19.28 -0.41
C ASP A 159 27.67 20.37 0.50
N ALA A 160 28.50 21.21 1.13
CA ALA A 160 27.97 22.33 1.91
C ALA A 160 27.52 23.48 1.02
N ASP A 161 28.16 23.66 -0.14
CA ASP A 161 27.80 24.63 -1.19
C ASP A 161 27.32 26.00 -0.65
N GLY A 162 28.18 26.66 0.14
CA GLY A 162 27.90 27.97 0.74
C GLY A 162 27.24 27.93 2.12
N LEU A 163 26.74 26.77 2.58
CA LEU A 163 26.32 26.59 3.97
C LEU A 163 27.53 26.56 4.92
N CYS A 164 27.29 26.94 6.18
CA CYS A 164 28.30 26.92 7.25
C CYS A 164 28.93 25.53 7.47
N THR A 165 28.19 24.46 7.20
CA THR A 165 28.68 23.09 7.15
C THR A 165 27.70 22.25 6.35
N ARG A 166 28.15 21.10 5.84
CA ARG A 166 27.26 20.12 5.21
C ARG A 166 26.24 19.59 6.22
N LEU A 167 25.09 19.15 5.74
CA LEU A 167 24.09 18.48 6.56
C LEU A 167 24.62 17.08 6.93
N ILE A 168 24.65 16.76 8.23
CA ILE A 168 25.21 15.50 8.73
C ILE A 168 24.12 14.64 9.34
N LYS A 169 23.32 15.21 10.23
CA LYS A 169 22.35 14.46 11.03
C LYS A 169 20.99 15.16 11.05
N PRO A 170 19.91 14.49 10.63
CA PRO A 170 18.58 15.08 10.74
C PRO A 170 18.09 15.07 12.19
N LYS A 171 17.55 16.20 12.66
CA LYS A 171 16.73 16.24 13.87
C LYS A 171 15.34 15.75 13.49
N LEU A 172 15.01 14.53 13.90
CA LEU A 172 13.71 13.92 13.60
C LEU A 172 12.60 14.64 14.37
N MET A 173 11.46 14.86 13.71
CA MET A 173 10.22 15.30 14.35
C MET A 173 9.73 14.20 15.30
N GLU A 174 9.39 14.57 16.53
CA GLU A 174 8.89 13.60 17.51
C GLU A 174 7.67 12.85 16.96
N GLY A 175 7.66 11.53 17.18
CA GLY A 175 6.60 10.66 16.68
C GLY A 175 6.73 10.24 15.22
N THR A 176 7.75 10.68 14.48
CA THR A 176 8.04 10.24 13.11
C THR A 176 9.10 9.14 13.04
N VAL A 177 9.03 8.31 12.00
CA VAL A 177 9.99 7.24 11.68
C VAL A 177 10.42 7.41 10.22
N ALA A 178 11.73 7.37 9.95
CA ALA A 178 12.25 7.46 8.59
C ALA A 178 11.81 6.25 7.76
N ALA A 179 11.07 6.48 6.68
CA ALA A 179 10.50 5.40 5.87
C ALA A 179 11.56 4.49 5.24
N GLN A 180 12.65 5.08 4.72
CA GLN A 180 13.74 4.33 4.09
C GLN A 180 14.38 3.33 5.06
N ASP A 181 14.68 3.78 6.28
CA ASP A 181 15.28 2.94 7.32
C ASP A 181 14.34 1.81 7.73
N GLU A 182 13.05 2.13 7.94
CA GLU A 182 12.07 1.15 8.39
C GLU A 182 11.85 0.06 7.33
N PHE A 183 11.60 0.42 6.06
CA PHE A 183 11.43 -0.57 4.99
C PHE A 183 12.71 -1.38 4.76
N SER A 184 13.90 -0.79 4.91
CA SER A 184 15.17 -1.52 4.80
C SER A 184 15.36 -2.51 5.94
N ARG A 185 15.11 -2.08 7.19
CA ARG A 185 15.21 -2.94 8.39
C ARG A 185 14.20 -4.07 8.38
N SER A 186 12.99 -3.82 7.88
CA SER A 186 11.92 -4.82 7.77
C SER A 186 12.00 -5.68 6.49
N GLY A 187 13.04 -5.52 5.66
CA GLY A 187 13.28 -6.38 4.49
C GLY A 187 12.39 -6.11 3.26
N TRP A 188 11.84 -4.91 3.14
CA TRP A 188 10.98 -4.48 2.02
C TRP A 188 11.66 -3.57 1.01
N ALA A 189 12.85 -3.04 1.31
CA ALA A 189 13.58 -2.18 0.39
C ALA A 189 14.09 -2.96 -0.84
N LEU A 190 13.78 -2.44 -2.04
CA LEU A 190 14.27 -2.96 -3.32
C LEU A 190 15.34 -2.05 -3.92
N SER A 191 16.18 -2.60 -4.79
CA SER A 191 17.22 -1.80 -5.46
C SER A 191 16.68 -1.12 -6.71
N ARG A 192 16.79 0.22 -6.76
CA ARG A 192 16.44 0.99 -7.96
C ARG A 192 17.20 0.53 -9.21
N LYS A 193 18.45 0.11 -9.08
CA LYS A 193 19.32 -0.32 -10.20
C LYS A 193 18.81 -1.57 -10.90
N GLU A 194 18.03 -2.39 -10.21
CA GLU A 194 17.47 -3.65 -10.72
C GLU A 194 16.05 -3.46 -11.31
N LEU A 195 15.50 -2.24 -11.23
CA LEU A 195 14.20 -1.89 -11.79
C LEU A 195 14.35 -1.17 -13.13
N LYS A 196 13.74 -1.72 -14.18
CA LYS A 196 13.54 -1.03 -15.45
C LYS A 196 12.10 -0.58 -15.57
N LEU A 197 11.86 0.72 -15.64
CA LEU A 197 10.54 1.27 -15.92
C LEU A 197 10.25 1.15 -17.42
N LEU A 198 9.04 0.73 -17.76
CA LEU A 198 8.55 0.60 -19.14
C LEU A 198 7.43 1.62 -19.36
N GLN A 199 6.29 1.19 -19.89
CA GLN A 199 5.17 2.07 -20.23
C GLN A 199 4.24 2.36 -19.05
N THR A 200 3.65 3.55 -19.03
CA THR A 200 2.55 3.91 -18.14
C THR A 200 1.28 3.12 -18.51
N ILE A 201 0.67 2.48 -17.52
CA ILE A 201 -0.57 1.69 -17.66
C ILE A 201 -1.77 2.28 -16.94
N GLY A 202 -1.56 3.25 -16.05
CA GLY A 202 -2.65 3.94 -15.36
C GLY A 202 -2.20 5.31 -14.86
N LYS A 203 -3.14 6.24 -14.81
CA LYS A 203 -2.97 7.53 -14.14
C LYS A 203 -3.97 7.57 -12.99
N GLY A 204 -3.47 7.56 -11.76
CA GLY A 204 -4.28 7.59 -10.54
C GLY A 204 -4.21 8.94 -9.84
N GLU A 205 -5.09 9.15 -8.86
CA GLU A 205 -5.08 10.34 -7.99
C GLU A 205 -3.76 10.48 -7.22
N PHE A 206 -3.09 9.37 -6.93
CA PHE A 206 -1.87 9.30 -6.12
C PHE A 206 -0.58 9.15 -6.95
N GLY A 207 -0.67 9.22 -8.27
CA GLY A 207 0.49 9.08 -9.17
C GLY A 207 0.25 8.15 -10.35
N ASP A 208 1.25 8.09 -11.23
CA ASP A 208 1.22 7.21 -12.40
C ASP A 208 1.58 5.77 -11.99
N VAL A 209 0.85 4.81 -12.57
CA VAL A 209 1.15 3.38 -12.50
C VAL A 209 1.82 2.97 -13.80
N MET A 210 3.00 2.38 -13.71
CA MET A 210 3.81 1.91 -14.83
C MET A 210 4.00 0.40 -14.77
N VAL A 211 4.18 -0.22 -15.92
CA VAL A 211 4.80 -1.56 -15.96
C VAL A 211 6.29 -1.37 -15.82
N GLY A 212 6.92 -2.26 -15.06
CA GLY A 212 8.35 -2.38 -14.99
C GLY A 212 8.81 -3.83 -15.12
N GLU A 213 10.12 -4.00 -15.11
CA GLU A 213 10.79 -5.28 -14.98
C GLU A 213 11.75 -5.18 -13.79
N TYR A 214 11.56 -6.04 -12.79
CA TYR A 214 12.45 -6.17 -11.65
C TYR A 214 13.11 -7.56 -11.72
N ARG A 215 14.42 -7.60 -11.97
CA ARG A 215 15.20 -8.85 -12.09
C ARG A 215 14.58 -9.86 -13.08
N GLY A 216 14.18 -9.40 -14.26
CA GLY A 216 13.56 -10.23 -15.29
C GLY A 216 12.08 -10.55 -15.06
N THR A 217 11.49 -10.16 -13.91
CA THR A 217 10.06 -10.38 -13.63
C THR A 217 9.27 -9.11 -13.92
N LYS A 218 8.15 -9.23 -14.65
CA LYS A 218 7.23 -8.10 -14.87
C LYS A 218 6.58 -7.68 -13.55
N VAL A 219 6.54 -6.38 -13.31
CA VAL A 219 5.98 -5.77 -12.09
C VAL A 219 5.10 -4.57 -12.44
N ALA A 220 4.17 -4.23 -11.54
CA ALA A 220 3.49 -2.94 -11.55
C ALA A 220 4.20 -2.00 -10.58
N VAL A 221 4.40 -0.75 -10.99
CA VAL A 221 5.14 0.26 -10.24
C VAL A 221 4.29 1.51 -10.11
N LYS A 222 3.87 1.83 -8.89
CA LYS A 222 3.20 3.10 -8.56
C LYS A 222 4.27 4.09 -8.11
N CYS A 223 4.39 5.23 -8.78
CA CYS A 223 5.37 6.27 -8.47
C CYS A 223 4.69 7.51 -7.89
N ILE A 224 5.21 8.03 -6.78
CA ILE A 224 4.80 9.35 -6.29
C ILE A 224 5.59 10.43 -7.03
N LYS A 225 4.88 11.50 -7.42
CA LYS A 225 5.49 12.70 -8.00
C LYS A 225 5.44 13.92 -7.08
N HIS A 226 4.62 13.91 -6.01
CA HIS A 226 4.39 15.06 -5.14
C HIS A 226 4.32 14.72 -3.64
N ASP A 227 4.98 15.56 -2.83
CA ASP A 227 5.11 15.43 -1.37
C ASP A 227 3.77 15.35 -0.64
N ALA A 228 2.74 16.05 -1.13
CA ALA A 228 1.40 16.08 -0.52
C ALA A 228 0.74 14.69 -0.44
N THR A 229 1.10 13.78 -1.35
CA THR A 229 0.57 12.40 -1.40
C THR A 229 1.48 11.35 -0.77
N ALA A 230 2.69 11.74 -0.34
CA ALA A 230 3.70 10.84 0.22
C ALA A 230 3.18 10.06 1.44
N GLN A 231 2.46 10.73 2.35
CA GLN A 231 1.99 10.10 3.58
C GLN A 231 0.94 9.00 3.31
N ALA A 232 -0.02 9.28 2.41
CA ALA A 232 -1.06 8.31 2.06
C ALA A 232 -0.45 7.05 1.43
N PHE A 233 0.59 7.24 0.61
CA PHE A 233 1.29 6.14 -0.03
C PHE A 233 2.18 5.35 0.94
N LEU A 234 2.86 6.01 1.89
CA LEU A 234 3.60 5.32 2.94
C LEU A 234 2.66 4.48 3.82
N ALA A 235 1.47 5.00 4.10
CA ALA A 235 0.42 4.25 4.79
C ALA A 235 -0.06 3.05 3.96
N GLU A 236 -0.28 3.22 2.66
CA GLU A 236 -0.62 2.12 1.73
C GLU A 236 0.45 1.02 1.75
N ALA A 237 1.72 1.39 1.55
CA ALA A 237 2.84 0.44 1.60
C ALA A 237 2.91 -0.29 2.94
N SER A 238 2.77 0.45 4.06
CA SER A 238 2.77 -0.10 5.42
C SER A 238 1.65 -1.13 5.63
N VAL A 239 0.43 -0.87 5.14
CA VAL A 239 -0.66 -1.85 5.15
C VAL A 239 -0.27 -3.07 4.33
N MET A 240 0.17 -2.88 3.08
CA MET A 240 0.51 -3.99 2.20
C MET A 240 1.63 -4.89 2.74
N THR A 241 2.57 -4.37 3.55
CA THR A 241 3.59 -5.21 4.21
C THR A 241 3.03 -6.23 5.21
N GLN A 242 1.79 -6.02 5.66
CA GLN A 242 1.10 -6.87 6.64
C GLN A 242 0.10 -7.83 5.98
N LEU A 243 -0.14 -7.68 4.68
CA LEU A 243 -1.16 -8.43 3.95
C LEU A 243 -0.50 -9.48 3.06
N ARG A 244 -0.94 -10.73 3.22
CA ARG A 244 -0.49 -11.84 2.38
C ARG A 244 -1.61 -12.84 2.15
N HIS A 245 -2.14 -12.83 0.93
CA HIS A 245 -3.20 -13.73 0.51
C HIS A 245 -3.20 -13.88 -1.02
N ASN A 246 -3.58 -15.06 -1.53
CA ASN A 246 -3.54 -15.34 -2.98
C ASN A 246 -4.46 -14.42 -3.81
N ASN A 247 -5.51 -13.90 -3.20
CA ASN A 247 -6.46 -12.97 -3.83
C ASN A 247 -6.25 -11.50 -3.44
N LEU A 248 -5.12 -11.15 -2.82
CA LEU A 248 -4.70 -9.76 -2.66
C LEU A 248 -3.50 -9.51 -3.57
N VAL A 249 -3.44 -8.33 -4.19
CA VAL A 249 -2.27 -7.93 -4.98
C VAL A 249 -1.07 -7.81 -4.06
N GLN A 250 -0.06 -8.64 -4.31
CA GLN A 250 1.11 -8.77 -3.45
C GLN A 250 2.08 -7.59 -3.66
N LEU A 251 2.48 -6.97 -2.55
CA LEU A 251 3.64 -6.07 -2.51
C LEU A 251 4.92 -6.91 -2.65
N LEU A 252 5.74 -6.55 -3.63
CA LEU A 252 7.08 -7.12 -3.80
C LEU A 252 8.09 -6.32 -2.98
N GLY A 253 7.95 -5.00 -2.94
CA GLY A 253 8.73 -4.13 -2.07
C GLY A 253 8.59 -2.66 -2.42
N VAL A 254 9.40 -1.84 -1.76
CA VAL A 254 9.38 -0.38 -1.86
C VAL A 254 10.76 0.10 -2.26
N ILE A 255 10.83 1.10 -3.14
CA ILE A 255 12.09 1.78 -3.47
C ILE A 255 11.93 3.23 -3.00
N VAL A 256 12.79 3.63 -2.07
CA VAL A 256 12.95 5.03 -1.65
C VAL A 256 14.23 5.54 -2.30
N GLU A 257 14.13 6.40 -3.31
CA GLU A 257 15.30 7.06 -3.89
C GLU A 257 15.77 8.24 -3.03
N GLU A 258 17.07 8.52 -3.09
CA GLU A 258 17.69 9.68 -2.44
C GLU A 258 17.04 11.01 -2.88
N ARG A 259 16.66 11.10 -4.17
CA ARG A 259 16.00 12.27 -4.79
C ARG A 259 14.52 12.43 -4.42
N GLY A 260 14.02 11.64 -3.48
CA GLY A 260 12.65 11.71 -2.96
C GLY A 260 11.58 10.95 -3.74
N SER A 261 11.95 10.22 -4.80
CA SER A 261 11.01 9.36 -5.53
C SER A 261 10.71 8.09 -4.75
N LEU A 262 9.43 7.82 -4.52
CA LEU A 262 8.95 6.62 -3.84
C LEU A 262 8.21 5.71 -4.82
N PHE A 263 8.60 4.44 -4.86
CA PHE A 263 7.97 3.42 -5.69
C PHE A 263 7.41 2.28 -4.84
N ILE A 264 6.13 1.96 -5.04
CA ILE A 264 5.51 0.72 -4.58
C ILE A 264 5.58 -0.24 -5.76
N VAL A 265 6.26 -1.35 -5.56
CA VAL A 265 6.44 -2.39 -6.58
C VAL A 265 5.57 -3.58 -6.19
N THR A 266 4.57 -3.89 -7.00
CA THR A 266 3.65 -5.02 -6.79
C THR A 266 3.75 -6.04 -7.92
N GLU A 267 3.15 -7.20 -7.72
CA GLU A 267 2.93 -8.14 -8.82
C GLU A 267 2.17 -7.47 -9.98
N TYR A 268 2.49 -7.87 -11.22
CA TYR A 268 1.84 -7.36 -12.41
C TYR A 268 0.57 -8.16 -12.74
N MET A 269 -0.54 -7.45 -12.93
CA MET A 269 -1.84 -8.02 -13.27
C MET A 269 -2.16 -7.73 -14.74
N SER A 270 -1.87 -8.69 -15.62
CA SER A 270 -1.83 -8.47 -17.08
C SER A 270 -3.15 -8.14 -17.75
N LYS A 271 -4.28 -8.50 -17.12
CA LYS A 271 -5.63 -8.26 -17.66
C LYS A 271 -6.30 -7.00 -17.09
N GLY A 272 -5.55 -6.20 -16.33
CA GLY A 272 -6.01 -4.90 -15.83
C GLY A 272 -7.12 -5.02 -14.79
N SER A 273 -7.96 -3.99 -14.71
CA SER A 273 -9.06 -3.93 -13.75
C SER A 273 -10.19 -4.91 -14.12
N LEU A 274 -10.88 -5.45 -13.11
CA LEU A 274 -12.00 -6.36 -13.30
C LEU A 274 -13.14 -5.68 -14.06
N VAL A 275 -13.39 -4.39 -13.81
CA VAL A 275 -14.44 -3.64 -14.55
C VAL A 275 -14.14 -3.55 -16.04
N ASP A 276 -12.89 -3.28 -16.43
CA ASP A 276 -12.50 -3.22 -17.84
C ASP A 276 -12.48 -4.61 -18.49
N TYR A 277 -12.07 -5.62 -17.72
CA TYR A 277 -12.13 -7.02 -18.13
C TYR A 277 -13.56 -7.48 -18.42
N LEU A 278 -14.50 -7.19 -17.50
CA LEU A 278 -15.93 -7.50 -17.66
C LEU A 278 -16.54 -6.81 -18.89
N ARG A 279 -16.23 -5.52 -19.09
CA ARG A 279 -16.73 -4.73 -20.23
C ARG A 279 -16.17 -5.21 -21.56
N SER A 280 -14.87 -5.53 -21.62
CA SER A 280 -14.19 -5.92 -22.86
C SER A 280 -14.55 -7.33 -23.32
N ARG A 281 -14.77 -8.28 -22.40
CA ARG A 281 -15.19 -9.64 -22.73
C ARG A 281 -16.70 -9.79 -22.88
N GLY A 282 -17.45 -9.10 -22.03
CA GLY A 282 -18.91 -9.08 -22.06
C GLY A 282 -19.56 -10.44 -21.78
N ARG A 283 -20.89 -10.44 -21.86
CA ARG A 283 -21.75 -11.60 -21.56
C ARG A 283 -21.67 -12.75 -22.56
N THR A 284 -21.09 -12.50 -23.73
CA THR A 284 -20.93 -13.53 -24.78
C THR A 284 -19.74 -14.45 -24.52
N VAL A 285 -18.74 -13.98 -23.76
CA VAL A 285 -17.52 -14.73 -23.43
C VAL A 285 -17.54 -15.21 -21.98
N LEU A 286 -18.06 -14.39 -21.07
CA LEU A 286 -18.04 -14.68 -19.64
C LEU A 286 -19.34 -15.36 -19.21
N GLY A 287 -19.28 -16.67 -18.95
CA GLY A 287 -20.39 -17.47 -18.39
C GLY A 287 -20.51 -17.36 -16.88
N GLY A 288 -21.61 -17.90 -16.33
CA GLY A 288 -21.94 -17.83 -14.90
C GLY A 288 -20.87 -18.40 -13.97
N GLU A 289 -20.19 -19.49 -14.37
CA GLU A 289 -19.10 -20.07 -13.58
C GLU A 289 -17.94 -19.09 -13.39
N CYS A 290 -17.57 -18.35 -14.45
CA CYS A 290 -16.49 -17.37 -14.41
C CYS A 290 -16.85 -16.19 -13.49
N LEU A 291 -18.09 -15.69 -13.58
CA LEU A 291 -18.58 -14.62 -12.69
C LEU A 291 -18.62 -15.06 -11.23
N LEU A 292 -19.05 -16.30 -10.97
CA LEU A 292 -19.06 -16.86 -9.62
C LEU A 292 -17.63 -17.07 -9.09
N LYS A 293 -16.68 -17.46 -9.95
CA LYS A 293 -15.26 -17.54 -9.58
C LYS A 293 -14.70 -16.17 -9.19
N PHE A 294 -14.94 -15.11 -9.96
CA PHE A 294 -14.50 -13.76 -9.57
C PHE A 294 -15.13 -13.31 -8.25
N SER A 295 -16.40 -13.66 -8.03
CA SER A 295 -17.09 -13.39 -6.76
C SER A 295 -16.39 -14.09 -5.59
N LEU A 296 -16.07 -15.39 -5.73
CA LEU A 296 -15.35 -16.17 -4.72
C LEU A 296 -13.94 -15.63 -4.45
N ASP A 297 -13.17 -15.38 -5.51
CA ASP A 297 -11.80 -14.85 -5.42
C ASP A 297 -11.78 -13.55 -4.58
N VAL A 298 -12.69 -12.62 -4.84
CA VAL A 298 -12.78 -11.37 -4.05
C VAL A 298 -13.31 -11.63 -2.64
N CYS A 299 -14.29 -12.51 -2.46
CA CYS A 299 -14.82 -12.84 -1.14
C CYS A 299 -13.76 -13.43 -0.20
N GLU A 300 -12.87 -14.29 -0.73
CA GLU A 300 -11.76 -14.89 0.02
C GLU A 300 -10.73 -13.83 0.45
N ALA A 301 -10.41 -12.88 -0.43
CA ALA A 301 -9.59 -11.73 -0.07
C ALA A 301 -10.21 -10.88 1.05
N MET A 302 -11.51 -10.61 0.97
CA MET A 302 -12.18 -9.79 1.97
C MET A 302 -12.41 -10.52 3.31
N GLU A 303 -12.60 -11.83 3.30
CA GLU A 303 -12.58 -12.66 4.52
C GLU A 303 -11.20 -12.60 5.19
N TYR A 304 -10.13 -12.66 4.41
CA TYR A 304 -8.78 -12.49 4.93
C TYR A 304 -8.58 -11.09 5.57
N LEU A 305 -9.03 -10.01 4.93
CA LEU A 305 -8.95 -8.66 5.52
C LEU A 305 -9.76 -8.57 6.83
N GLU A 306 -10.99 -9.10 6.84
CA GLU A 306 -11.85 -9.16 8.04
C GLU A 306 -11.16 -9.90 9.18
N ALA A 307 -10.56 -11.07 8.91
CA ALA A 307 -9.85 -11.86 9.92
C ALA A 307 -8.58 -11.17 10.47
N ASN A 308 -7.98 -10.26 9.70
CA ASN A 308 -6.81 -9.47 10.09
C ASN A 308 -7.18 -8.05 10.57
N ASN A 309 -8.46 -7.79 10.86
CA ASN A 309 -8.98 -6.50 11.36
C ASN A 309 -8.73 -5.30 10.43
N PHE A 310 -8.62 -5.53 9.12
CA PHE A 310 -8.52 -4.47 8.12
C PHE A 310 -9.88 -4.16 7.48
N VAL A 311 -10.12 -2.87 7.26
CA VAL A 311 -11.27 -2.37 6.50
C VAL A 311 -10.73 -1.71 5.23
N HIS A 312 -11.17 -2.19 4.06
CA HIS A 312 -10.71 -1.74 2.74
C HIS A 312 -11.22 -0.33 2.39
N ARG A 313 -12.49 -0.02 2.74
CA ARG A 313 -13.17 1.28 2.56
C ARG A 313 -13.46 1.71 1.12
N ASP A 314 -12.76 1.17 0.12
CA ASP A 314 -13.02 1.40 -1.31
C ASP A 314 -13.09 0.12 -2.16
N LEU A 315 -13.89 -0.86 -1.73
CA LEU A 315 -14.07 -2.08 -2.52
C LEU A 315 -15.01 -1.82 -3.71
N ALA A 316 -14.49 -2.00 -4.93
CA ALA A 316 -15.23 -1.85 -6.19
C ALA A 316 -14.53 -2.59 -7.33
N ALA A 317 -15.23 -2.87 -8.44
CA ALA A 317 -14.64 -3.63 -9.56
C ALA A 317 -13.42 -2.93 -10.20
N ARG A 318 -13.31 -1.61 -10.08
CA ARG A 318 -12.14 -0.84 -10.53
C ARG A 318 -10.87 -1.09 -9.68
N ASN A 319 -11.04 -1.51 -8.43
CA ASN A 319 -9.97 -1.79 -7.47
C ASN A 319 -9.72 -3.30 -7.31
N VAL A 320 -10.29 -4.12 -8.20
CA VAL A 320 -9.96 -5.54 -8.34
C VAL A 320 -9.20 -5.69 -9.66
N LEU A 321 -8.07 -6.38 -9.66
CA LEU A 321 -7.25 -6.65 -10.84
C LEU A 321 -7.33 -8.13 -11.24
N VAL A 322 -7.10 -8.42 -12.52
CA VAL A 322 -7.17 -9.79 -13.07
C VAL A 322 -5.80 -10.24 -13.59
N SER A 323 -5.34 -11.41 -13.12
CA SER A 323 -4.06 -11.99 -13.54
C SER A 323 -4.16 -12.67 -14.90
N GLU A 324 -3.03 -13.10 -15.46
CA GLU A 324 -2.98 -13.87 -16.71
C GLU A 324 -3.86 -15.13 -16.64
N ASP A 325 -3.87 -15.81 -15.49
CA ASP A 325 -4.65 -17.04 -15.25
C ASP A 325 -6.11 -16.78 -14.85
N ASN A 326 -6.63 -15.57 -15.07
CA ASN A 326 -8.00 -15.16 -14.69
C ASN A 326 -8.28 -15.29 -13.19
N ILE A 327 -7.30 -14.99 -12.35
CA ILE A 327 -7.50 -14.90 -10.89
C ILE A 327 -7.77 -13.43 -10.56
N ALA A 328 -8.89 -13.17 -9.89
CA ALA A 328 -9.19 -11.84 -9.38
C ALA A 328 -8.44 -11.59 -8.07
N LYS A 329 -7.81 -10.42 -7.95
CA LYS A 329 -7.14 -9.96 -6.73
C LYS A 329 -7.55 -8.54 -6.35
N VAL A 330 -7.89 -8.33 -5.09
CA VAL A 330 -8.20 -6.99 -4.56
C VAL A 330 -6.90 -6.18 -4.45
N SER A 331 -6.99 -4.89 -4.77
CA SER A 331 -5.88 -3.94 -4.87
C SER A 331 -6.31 -2.57 -4.35
N ASP A 332 -5.40 -1.58 -4.40
CA ASP A 332 -5.61 -0.20 -3.96
C ASP A 332 -5.97 -0.08 -2.46
N PHE A 333 -4.96 -0.31 -1.62
CA PHE A 333 -5.08 -0.25 -0.18
C PHE A 333 -4.89 1.18 0.37
N GLY A 334 -4.93 2.21 -0.48
CA GLY A 334 -4.65 3.60 -0.09
C GLY A 334 -5.60 4.17 0.97
N LEU A 335 -6.82 3.63 1.05
CA LEU A 335 -7.79 3.96 2.10
C LEU A 335 -7.94 2.86 3.16
N THR A 336 -7.21 1.75 3.02
CA THR A 336 -7.29 0.63 3.95
C THR A 336 -6.69 1.01 5.29
N LYS A 337 -7.40 0.69 6.37
CA LYS A 337 -6.95 0.94 7.75
C LYS A 337 -7.39 -0.18 8.67
N GLU A 338 -6.68 -0.34 9.78
CA GLU A 338 -7.16 -1.15 10.89
C GLU A 338 -8.52 -0.60 11.38
N ALA A 339 -9.40 -1.48 11.85
CA ALA A 339 -10.73 -1.15 12.37
C ALA A 339 -10.64 -0.27 13.64
N SER A 340 -10.31 1.01 13.47
CA SER A 340 -10.34 2.05 14.50
C SER A 340 -11.32 3.15 14.11
N SER A 341 -12.00 3.70 15.11
CA SER A 341 -13.15 4.62 15.01
C SER A 341 -12.79 6.06 14.61
N THR A 342 -11.85 6.24 13.67
CA THR A 342 -11.43 7.58 13.24
C THR A 342 -12.27 8.11 12.08
N GLN A 343 -12.78 9.34 12.27
CA GLN A 343 -13.44 10.11 11.22
C GLN A 343 -12.44 10.45 10.12
N ASP A 344 -12.82 10.18 8.86
CA ASP A 344 -11.98 10.42 7.69
C ASP A 344 -12.57 11.54 6.80
N THR A 345 -11.72 12.42 6.31
CA THR A 345 -12.09 13.57 5.46
C THR A 345 -11.93 13.28 3.96
N ALA A 346 -11.48 12.07 3.59
CA ALA A 346 -11.31 11.66 2.20
C ALA A 346 -12.63 11.72 1.41
N LYS A 347 -12.52 12.04 0.10
CA LYS A 347 -13.66 11.94 -0.83
C LYS A 347 -14.05 10.47 -0.96
N LEU A 348 -15.33 10.18 -0.69
CA LEU A 348 -15.83 8.81 -0.66
C LEU A 348 -16.54 8.42 -1.96
N PRO A 349 -16.40 7.17 -2.42
CA PRO A 349 -17.08 6.63 -3.60
C PRO A 349 -18.56 6.35 -3.31
N VAL A 350 -19.39 7.39 -3.30
CA VAL A 350 -20.80 7.38 -2.84
C VAL A 350 -21.63 6.17 -3.27
N LYS A 351 -21.47 5.67 -4.50
CA LYS A 351 -22.24 4.51 -5.00
C LYS A 351 -21.87 3.19 -4.31
N TRP A 352 -20.62 3.03 -3.88
CA TRP A 352 -20.14 1.80 -3.24
C TRP A 352 -20.18 1.88 -1.73
N THR A 353 -20.14 3.09 -1.16
CA THR A 353 -20.06 3.30 0.28
C THR A 353 -21.42 3.04 0.96
N ALA A 354 -21.38 2.32 2.09
CA ALA A 354 -22.56 2.06 2.92
C ALA A 354 -23.16 3.37 3.51
N PRO A 355 -24.48 3.44 3.75
CA PRO A 355 -25.13 4.65 4.26
C PRO A 355 -24.53 5.17 5.58
N GLU A 356 -24.24 4.28 6.52
CA GLU A 356 -23.64 4.64 7.81
C GLU A 356 -22.20 5.18 7.66
N ALA A 357 -21.44 4.67 6.70
CA ALA A 357 -20.10 5.16 6.40
C ALA A 357 -20.12 6.54 5.71
N LEU A 358 -21.15 6.83 4.90
CA LEU A 358 -21.33 8.16 4.31
C LEU A 358 -21.75 9.20 5.35
N ARG A 359 -22.73 8.87 6.21
CA ARG A 359 -23.35 9.79 7.16
C ARG A 359 -22.54 9.97 8.45
N GLU A 360 -22.12 8.88 9.06
CA GLU A 360 -21.47 8.86 10.37
C GLU A 360 -19.94 8.79 10.26
N LYS A 361 -19.40 8.65 9.04
CA LYS A 361 -17.97 8.35 8.79
C LYS A 361 -17.50 7.09 9.53
N ARG A 362 -18.43 6.16 9.80
CA ARG A 362 -18.17 4.93 10.55
C ARG A 362 -17.91 3.76 9.61
N PHE A 363 -16.63 3.56 9.29
CA PHE A 363 -16.18 2.42 8.49
C PHE A 363 -16.00 1.17 9.34
N SER A 364 -16.39 0.03 8.79
CA SER A 364 -16.25 -1.28 9.42
C SER A 364 -16.20 -2.39 8.36
N THR A 365 -15.90 -3.62 8.76
CA THR A 365 -16.01 -4.78 7.84
C THR A 365 -17.44 -4.89 7.28
N LYS A 366 -18.46 -4.46 8.01
CA LYS A 366 -19.86 -4.41 7.55
C LYS A 366 -20.12 -3.37 6.46
N SER A 367 -19.38 -2.25 6.44
CA SER A 367 -19.45 -1.31 5.31
C SER A 367 -18.74 -1.86 4.06
N ASP A 368 -17.71 -2.69 4.23
CA ASP A 368 -17.11 -3.42 3.11
C ASP A 368 -18.05 -4.51 2.57
N VAL A 369 -18.82 -5.18 3.44
CA VAL A 369 -19.87 -6.14 3.00
C VAL A 369 -20.93 -5.47 2.12
N TRP A 370 -21.31 -4.23 2.43
CA TRP A 370 -22.19 -3.44 1.54
C TRP A 370 -21.53 -3.20 0.18
N SER A 371 -20.27 -2.75 0.20
CA SER A 371 -19.47 -2.49 -1.01
C SER A 371 -19.32 -3.75 -1.86
N TYR A 372 -19.15 -4.91 -1.22
CA TYR A 372 -19.12 -6.22 -1.88
C TYR A 372 -20.46 -6.57 -2.56
N GLY A 373 -21.60 -6.23 -1.95
CA GLY A 373 -22.90 -6.36 -2.62
C GLY A 373 -22.99 -5.53 -3.89
N VAL A 374 -22.47 -4.30 -3.87
CA VAL A 374 -22.39 -3.44 -5.08
C VAL A 374 -21.43 -4.04 -6.10
N LEU A 375 -20.27 -4.57 -5.68
CA LEU A 375 -19.32 -5.27 -6.54
C LEU A 375 -19.95 -6.50 -7.22
N LEU A 376 -20.72 -7.33 -6.49
CA LEU A 376 -21.45 -8.44 -7.08
C LEU A 376 -22.41 -7.94 -8.17
N TRP A 377 -23.12 -6.84 -7.93
CA TRP A 377 -23.95 -6.23 -8.96
C TRP A 377 -23.14 -5.79 -10.18
N GLU A 378 -21.95 -5.21 -10.01
CA GLU A 378 -21.04 -4.89 -11.12
C GLU A 378 -20.61 -6.14 -11.90
N ILE A 379 -20.23 -7.23 -11.21
CA ILE A 379 -19.82 -8.49 -11.82
C ILE A 379 -20.95 -9.06 -12.69
N TYR A 380 -22.14 -9.22 -12.12
CA TYR A 380 -23.29 -9.84 -12.81
C TYR A 380 -23.98 -8.89 -13.80
N SER A 381 -23.62 -7.61 -13.80
CA SER A 381 -24.03 -6.65 -14.83
C SER A 381 -22.95 -6.37 -15.88
N PHE A 382 -21.84 -7.12 -15.84
CA PHE A 382 -20.71 -6.98 -16.77
C PHE A 382 -20.09 -5.57 -16.77
N GLY A 383 -19.91 -5.01 -15.57
CA GLY A 383 -19.25 -3.72 -15.35
C GLY A 383 -20.13 -2.50 -15.63
N ARG A 384 -21.47 -2.64 -15.60
CA ARG A 384 -22.36 -1.46 -15.64
C ARG A 384 -22.11 -0.58 -14.43
N VAL A 385 -22.35 0.71 -14.61
CA VAL A 385 -22.24 1.68 -13.50
C VAL A 385 -23.41 1.47 -12.53
N PRO A 386 -23.16 1.34 -11.20
CA PRO A 386 -24.22 1.19 -10.21
C PRO A 386 -25.22 2.35 -10.20
N TYR A 387 -26.44 2.05 -9.74
CA TYR A 387 -27.59 2.96 -9.68
C TYR A 387 -27.89 3.60 -11.05
N PRO A 388 -28.17 2.77 -12.08
CA PRO A 388 -28.42 3.27 -13.42
C PRO A 388 -29.58 4.28 -13.40
N ARG A 389 -29.41 5.41 -14.11
CA ARG A 389 -30.42 6.47 -14.26
C ARG A 389 -30.80 7.22 -12.97
N ILE A 390 -30.08 7.01 -11.87
CA ILE A 390 -30.27 7.78 -10.63
C ILE A 390 -29.13 8.80 -10.51
N PRO A 391 -29.44 10.11 -10.42
CA PRO A 391 -28.43 11.14 -10.16
C PRO A 391 -27.71 10.89 -8.84
N LEU A 392 -26.41 11.19 -8.76
CA LEU A 392 -25.59 10.86 -7.58
C LEU A 392 -26.16 11.44 -6.27
N LYS A 393 -26.68 12.67 -6.32
CA LYS A 393 -27.32 13.35 -5.18
C LYS A 393 -28.57 12.64 -4.64
N GLU A 394 -29.20 11.78 -5.44
CA GLU A 394 -30.41 11.04 -5.07
C GLU A 394 -30.14 9.62 -4.59
N VAL A 395 -28.92 9.09 -4.77
CA VAL A 395 -28.59 7.71 -4.40
C VAL A 395 -28.79 7.49 -2.91
N VAL A 396 -28.16 8.33 -2.06
CA VAL A 396 -28.22 8.17 -0.61
C VAL A 396 -29.66 8.32 -0.07
N PRO A 397 -30.43 9.37 -0.40
CA PRO A 397 -31.80 9.50 0.09
C PRO A 397 -32.74 8.36 -0.33
N ARG A 398 -32.53 7.76 -1.51
CA ARG A 398 -33.34 6.61 -1.96
C ARG A 398 -32.97 5.35 -1.22
N VAL A 399 -31.68 5.08 -1.06
CA VAL A 399 -31.17 3.90 -0.34
C VAL A 399 -31.64 3.91 1.11
N GLU A 400 -31.59 5.05 1.80
CA GLU A 400 -32.09 5.20 3.18
C GLU A 400 -33.59 4.93 3.31
N LYS A 401 -34.36 5.12 2.23
CA LYS A 401 -35.79 4.77 2.14
C LYS A 401 -36.05 3.32 1.72
N GLY A 402 -35.01 2.48 1.67
CA GLY A 402 -35.10 1.06 1.36
C GLY A 402 -34.96 0.70 -0.12
N TYR A 403 -34.60 1.64 -0.99
CA TYR A 403 -34.31 1.32 -2.39
C TYR A 403 -33.11 0.36 -2.50
N LYS A 404 -33.26 -0.66 -3.34
CA LYS A 404 -32.20 -1.56 -3.78
C LYS A 404 -32.20 -1.60 -5.31
N MET A 405 -31.03 -1.75 -5.92
CA MET A 405 -30.94 -1.88 -7.38
C MET A 405 -31.63 -3.17 -7.83
N ASP A 406 -32.28 -3.14 -8.99
CA ASP A 406 -32.86 -4.32 -9.61
C ASP A 406 -31.79 -5.39 -9.91
N ALA A 407 -32.21 -6.65 -9.96
CA ALA A 407 -31.36 -7.76 -10.38
C ALA A 407 -30.82 -7.50 -11.80
N PRO A 408 -29.52 -7.68 -12.07
CA PRO A 408 -29.00 -7.65 -13.43
C PRO A 408 -29.68 -8.69 -14.33
N ASP A 409 -29.75 -8.39 -15.63
CA ASP A 409 -30.31 -9.34 -16.61
C ASP A 409 -29.58 -10.69 -16.51
N SER A 410 -30.35 -11.79 -16.44
CA SER A 410 -29.83 -13.15 -16.32
C SER A 410 -29.02 -13.43 -15.04
N CYS A 411 -29.11 -12.57 -14.01
CA CYS A 411 -28.52 -12.85 -12.71
C CYS A 411 -29.27 -14.00 -12.00
N PRO A 412 -28.59 -15.05 -11.52
CA PRO A 412 -29.22 -16.10 -10.75
C PRO A 412 -29.90 -15.55 -9.49
N PRO A 413 -31.17 -15.90 -9.20
CA PRO A 413 -31.89 -15.36 -8.04
C PRO A 413 -31.15 -15.54 -6.71
N VAL A 414 -30.49 -16.69 -6.54
CA VAL A 414 -29.70 -17.00 -5.34
C VAL A 414 -28.52 -16.05 -5.13
N VAL A 415 -27.92 -15.53 -6.21
CA VAL A 415 -26.84 -14.54 -6.13
C VAL A 415 -27.42 -13.18 -5.80
N TYR A 416 -28.54 -12.80 -6.41
CA TYR A 416 -29.22 -11.54 -6.10
C TYR A 416 -29.71 -11.49 -4.65
N ASP A 417 -30.13 -12.63 -4.08
CA ASP A 417 -30.45 -12.74 -2.66
C ASP A 417 -29.25 -12.46 -1.76
N LEU A 418 -28.03 -12.81 -2.16
CA LEU A 418 -26.80 -12.41 -1.45
C LEU A 418 -26.58 -10.90 -1.54
N MET A 419 -26.75 -10.29 -2.72
CA MET A 419 -26.64 -8.83 -2.88
C MET A 419 -27.62 -8.10 -1.93
N LYS A 420 -28.87 -8.55 -1.87
CA LYS A 420 -29.89 -7.98 -0.98
C LYS A 420 -29.55 -8.10 0.50
N GLN A 421 -28.90 -9.19 0.92
CA GLN A 421 -28.40 -9.38 2.29
C GLN A 421 -27.26 -8.42 2.61
N CYS A 422 -26.32 -8.23 1.69
CA CYS A 422 -25.26 -7.22 1.80
C CYS A 422 -25.82 -5.80 1.95
N TRP A 423 -26.93 -5.48 1.24
CA TRP A 423 -27.60 -4.18 1.31
C TRP A 423 -28.67 -4.07 2.40
N THR A 424 -28.51 -4.80 3.50
CA THR A 424 -29.36 -4.61 4.69
C THR A 424 -28.96 -3.30 5.36
N LEU A 425 -29.93 -2.42 5.67
CA LEU A 425 -29.63 -1.10 6.25
C LEU A 425 -28.92 -1.21 7.59
N ASP A 426 -29.43 -2.07 8.49
CA ASP A 426 -28.74 -2.41 9.73
C ASP A 426 -27.43 -3.17 9.44
N PRO A 427 -26.25 -2.58 9.74
CA PRO A 427 -24.96 -3.21 9.46
C PRO A 427 -24.75 -4.52 10.22
N VAL A 428 -25.35 -4.67 11.41
CA VAL A 428 -25.17 -5.86 12.25
C VAL A 428 -25.85 -7.08 11.62
N MET A 429 -26.93 -6.86 10.88
CA MET A 429 -27.68 -7.90 10.18
C MET A 429 -27.04 -8.35 8.87
N ARG A 430 -26.01 -7.66 8.38
CA ARG A 430 -25.27 -8.06 7.18
C ARG A 430 -24.40 -9.30 7.49
N PRO A 431 -24.27 -10.27 6.57
CA PRO A 431 -23.42 -11.44 6.78
C PRO A 431 -21.94 -11.06 6.98
N SER A 432 -21.14 -11.96 7.55
CA SER A 432 -19.67 -11.85 7.48
C SER A 432 -19.16 -12.32 6.12
N PHE A 433 -17.92 -12.01 5.77
CA PHE A 433 -17.32 -12.50 4.52
C PHE A 433 -17.17 -14.02 4.51
N ARG A 434 -16.88 -14.62 5.68
CA ARG A 434 -16.91 -16.09 5.84
C ARG A 434 -18.27 -16.70 5.46
N MET A 435 -19.36 -16.13 5.96
CA MET A 435 -20.71 -16.60 5.62
C MET A 435 -21.01 -16.42 4.12
N LEU A 436 -20.57 -15.32 3.52
CA LEU A 436 -20.71 -15.08 2.08
C LEU A 436 -19.94 -16.12 1.26
N ARG A 437 -18.69 -16.43 1.64
CA ARG A 437 -17.87 -17.44 0.98
C ARG A 437 -18.53 -18.81 1.03
N GLU A 438 -18.99 -19.24 2.20
CA GLU A 438 -19.68 -20.52 2.39
C GLU A 438 -20.95 -20.61 1.49
N LYS A 439 -21.71 -19.53 1.37
CA LYS A 439 -22.89 -19.47 0.48
C LYS A 439 -22.51 -19.52 -1.00
N LEU A 440 -21.46 -18.81 -1.42
CA LEU A 440 -20.98 -18.84 -2.81
C LEU A 440 -20.42 -20.21 -3.19
N GLN A 441 -19.71 -20.87 -2.26
CA GLN A 441 -19.25 -22.25 -2.43
C GLN A 441 -20.42 -23.23 -2.55
N HIS A 442 -21.48 -23.03 -1.76
CA HIS A 442 -22.70 -23.81 -1.89
C HIS A 442 -23.39 -23.62 -3.25
N ILE A 443 -23.53 -22.36 -3.72
CA ILE A 443 -24.06 -22.05 -5.06
C ILE A 443 -23.22 -22.76 -6.14
N LYS A 444 -21.89 -22.74 -6.01
CA LYS A 444 -20.98 -23.43 -6.94
C LYS A 444 -21.20 -24.95 -6.92
N ALA A 445 -21.20 -25.56 -5.74
CA ALA A 445 -21.30 -27.01 -5.57
C ALA A 445 -22.67 -27.58 -6.00
N LYS A 446 -23.72 -26.75 -5.99
CA LYS A 446 -25.07 -27.11 -6.42
C LYS A 446 -25.42 -26.58 -7.81
N GLU A 447 -24.47 -25.95 -8.49
CA GLU A 447 -24.64 -25.37 -9.83
C GLU A 447 -25.83 -24.40 -9.93
N LEU A 448 -26.17 -23.71 -8.83
CA LEU A 448 -27.32 -22.78 -8.77
C LEU A 448 -27.08 -21.46 -9.52
N TYR A 449 -25.97 -21.37 -10.25
CA TYR A 449 -25.56 -20.23 -11.05
C TYR A 449 -25.83 -20.43 -12.55
N LEU A 450 -26.27 -21.62 -12.95
CA LEU A 450 -26.64 -21.98 -14.33
C LEU A 450 -28.00 -21.44 -14.75
#